data_AF-A0A971CVX6-F1
#
_entry.id   AF-A0A971CVX6-F1
#
_cell.length_a   1.000
_cell.length_b   1.000
_cell.length_c   1.000
_cell.angle_alpha   90.00
_cell.angle_beta   90.00
_cell.angle_gamma   90.00
#
_symmetry.space_group_name_H-M   'P 1'
#
loop_
_entity.id
_entity.type
_entity.pdbx_description
1 polymer ?
#
loop_
_entity_poly.entity_id
_entity_poly.type
_entity_poly.pdbx_seq_one_letter_code
_entity_poly.pdbx_strand_id
1 'polypeptide(L)'
;MTDRLVSMIVAGAILMAAVGPSSAETGGRIDRHALVTRHNVTLTSPDPLTPLTVGNGQFAFSADVTGLQTFAEYHERGTPLCTQSQWGWHTCPPAADYRMADALEDYDVAGRKVPYASG
;
A
#
# COMPACT_ATOMS: atom_id res chain seq x y z
N MET A 1 21.07 20.18 59.43
CA MET A 1 19.79 19.73 58.84
C MET A 1 19.35 20.62 57.68
N THR A 2 20.29 21.32 57.02
CA THR A 2 20.06 22.32 55.97
C THR A 2 20.64 21.88 54.62
N ASP A 3 21.67 21.04 54.61
CA ASP A 3 22.35 20.60 53.37
C ASP A 3 21.58 19.56 52.54
N ARG A 4 20.74 18.73 53.19
CA ARG A 4 19.93 17.72 52.48
C ARG A 4 18.74 18.34 51.74
N LEU A 5 18.29 19.52 52.16
CA LEU A 5 17.17 20.22 51.52
C LEU A 5 17.62 20.95 50.25
N VAL A 6 18.80 21.56 50.28
CA VAL A 6 19.38 22.26 49.11
C VAL A 6 19.77 21.27 48.01
N SER A 7 20.32 20.11 48.37
CA SER A 7 20.68 19.05 47.42
C SER A 7 19.45 18.44 46.71
N MET A 8 18.31 18.30 47.40
CA MET A 8 17.07 17.82 46.78
C MET A 8 16.42 18.83 45.83
N ILE A 9 16.57 20.13 46.09
CA ILE A 9 16.05 21.18 45.19
C ILE A 9 16.88 21.27 43.90
N VAL A 10 18.20 21.10 43.98
CA VAL A 10 19.09 21.13 42.80
C VAL A 10 18.92 19.87 41.95
N ALA A 11 18.70 18.70 42.55
CA ALA A 11 18.46 17.45 41.82
C ALA A 11 17.10 17.42 41.07
N GLY A 12 16.07 18.09 41.60
CA GLY A 12 14.77 18.23 40.93
C GLY A 12 14.78 19.17 39.72
N ALA A 13 15.66 20.18 39.74
CA ALA A 13 15.77 21.17 38.67
C ALA A 13 16.55 20.66 37.43
N ILE A 14 17.36 19.61 37.57
CA ILE A 14 18.20 19.08 36.48
C ILE A 14 17.42 18.08 35.59
N LEU A 15 16.28 17.54 36.03
CA LEU A 15 15.51 16.56 35.26
C LEU A 15 14.41 17.15 34.35
N MET A 16 14.21 18.47 34.35
CA MET A 16 13.16 19.13 33.55
C MET A 16 13.67 19.85 32.27
N ALA A 17 14.95 19.76 31.94
CA ALA A 17 15.54 20.56 30.86
C ALA A 17 15.63 19.88 29.48
N ALA A 18 15.10 18.65 29.31
CA ALA A 18 15.26 17.90 28.06
C ALA A 18 13.98 17.79 27.19
N VAL A 19 12.91 18.51 27.52
CA VAL A 19 11.81 18.71 26.57
C VAL A 19 12.14 19.95 25.75
N GLY A 20 12.97 19.76 24.71
CA GLY A 20 13.12 20.76 23.66
C GLY A 20 11.74 21.10 23.08
N PRO A 21 11.52 22.34 22.59
CA PRO A 21 10.23 22.72 22.04
C PRO A 21 9.85 21.70 20.96
N SER A 22 8.74 21.00 21.17
CA SER A 22 8.06 20.28 20.08
C SER A 22 7.87 21.32 19.00
N SER A 23 8.52 21.14 17.85
CA SER A 23 8.30 22.00 16.70
C SER A 23 6.80 21.99 16.43
N ALA A 24 6.14 23.11 16.74
CA ALA A 24 4.77 23.30 16.32
C ALA A 24 4.80 23.21 14.80
N GLU A 25 4.16 22.18 14.23
CA GLU A 25 3.94 22.14 12.80
C GLU A 25 3.19 23.41 12.46
N THR A 26 3.89 24.33 11.79
CA THR A 26 3.26 25.52 11.26
C THR A 26 2.30 25.01 10.21
N GLY A 27 0.99 25.23 10.42
CA GLY A 27 -0.09 24.80 9.53
C GLY A 27 -0.06 25.49 8.16
N GLY A 28 1.07 25.40 7.45
CA GLY A 28 1.26 25.85 6.09
C GLY A 28 0.56 24.92 5.12
N ARG A 29 0.07 25.49 4.01
CA ARG A 29 -0.57 24.74 2.93
C ARG A 29 0.37 23.63 2.44
N ILE A 30 -0.14 22.40 2.38
CA ILE A 30 0.63 21.23 1.89
C ILE A 30 1.10 21.50 0.47
N ASP A 31 2.42 21.40 0.25
CA ASP A 31 2.99 21.29 -1.09
C ASP A 31 2.66 19.90 -1.66
N ARG A 32 1.52 19.83 -2.35
CA ARG A 32 1.03 18.59 -2.95
C ARG A 32 1.94 18.09 -4.07
N HIS A 33 2.60 19.00 -4.79
CA HIS A 33 3.49 18.60 -5.88
C HIS A 33 4.72 17.88 -5.31
N ALA A 34 5.42 18.49 -4.35
CA ALA A 34 6.55 17.85 -3.69
C ALA A 34 6.17 16.53 -2.99
N LEU A 35 4.98 16.50 -2.35
CA LEU A 35 4.43 15.31 -1.71
C LEU A 35 4.18 14.16 -2.70
N VAL A 36 3.63 14.43 -3.88
CA VAL A 36 3.35 13.38 -4.88
C VAL A 36 4.63 12.96 -5.58
N THR A 37 5.43 13.92 -6.06
CA THR A 37 6.64 13.65 -6.87
C THR A 37 7.68 12.81 -6.15
N ARG A 38 7.80 12.91 -4.81
CA ARG A 38 8.73 12.04 -4.05
C ARG A 38 8.39 10.54 -4.13
N HIS A 39 7.20 10.16 -4.57
CA HIS A 39 6.77 8.77 -4.76
C HIS A 39 6.60 8.40 -6.24
N ASN A 40 7.20 9.16 -7.16
CA ASN A 40 7.19 8.79 -8.57
C ASN A 40 7.82 7.41 -8.75
N VAL A 41 7.03 6.46 -9.24
CA VAL A 41 7.51 5.10 -9.51
C VAL A 41 8.49 5.17 -10.69
N THR A 42 9.68 4.60 -10.48
CA THR A 42 10.73 4.51 -11.50
C THR A 42 11.08 3.05 -11.69
N LEU A 43 10.89 2.52 -12.90
CA LEU A 43 11.34 1.19 -13.29
C LEU A 43 12.63 1.32 -14.09
N THR A 44 13.70 0.67 -13.65
CA THR A 44 15.01 0.68 -14.33
C THR A 44 15.16 -0.47 -15.33
N SER A 45 14.32 -1.48 -15.22
CA SER A 45 14.27 -2.65 -16.09
C SER A 45 12.85 -3.20 -16.13
N PRO A 46 12.44 -3.90 -17.20
CA PRO A 46 11.20 -4.65 -17.21
C PRO A 46 11.19 -5.72 -16.11
N ASP A 47 10.07 -5.85 -15.40
CA ASP A 47 9.82 -6.88 -14.39
C ASP A 47 8.34 -7.31 -14.49
N PRO A 48 8.04 -8.61 -14.70
CA PRO A 48 6.67 -9.08 -14.88
C PRO A 48 5.83 -8.99 -13.60
N LEU A 49 6.43 -8.80 -12.43
CA LEU A 49 5.72 -8.67 -11.15
C LEU A 49 5.37 -7.22 -10.81
N THR A 50 5.86 -6.24 -11.58
CA THR A 50 5.65 -4.82 -11.28
C THR A 50 5.06 -4.03 -12.45
N PRO A 51 3.91 -4.45 -13.03
CA PRO A 51 3.22 -3.62 -14.01
C PRO A 51 2.71 -2.32 -13.36
N LEU A 52 2.75 -1.22 -14.10
CA LEU A 52 2.23 0.06 -13.59
C LEU A 52 0.74 0.14 -13.86
N THR A 53 -0.05 0.33 -12.81
CA THR A 53 -1.50 0.51 -12.92
C THR A 53 -1.88 1.96 -12.68
N VAL A 54 -2.65 2.53 -13.60
CA VAL A 54 -3.25 3.86 -13.46
C VAL A 54 -4.77 3.75 -13.47
N GLY A 55 -5.43 4.63 -12.73
CA GLY A 55 -6.88 4.62 -12.64
C GLY A 55 -7.46 5.88 -12.05
N ASN A 56 -8.77 6.04 -12.22
CA ASN A 56 -9.54 7.20 -11.73
C ASN A 56 -10.60 6.81 -10.70
N GLY A 57 -10.50 5.59 -10.15
CA GLY A 57 -11.48 5.00 -9.24
C GLY A 57 -12.64 4.27 -9.94
N GLN A 58 -12.86 4.50 -11.24
CA GLN A 58 -13.92 3.85 -12.03
C GLN A 58 -13.40 3.03 -13.21
N PHE A 59 -12.13 3.22 -13.52
CA PHE A 59 -11.36 2.53 -14.53
C PHE A 59 -9.95 2.33 -14.00
N ALA A 60 -9.37 1.17 -14.26
CA ALA A 60 -7.99 0.83 -13.96
C ALA A 60 -7.36 0.11 -15.17
N PHE A 61 -6.13 0.50 -15.50
CA PHE A 61 -5.38 -0.01 -16.65
C PHE A 61 -3.95 -0.31 -16.22
N SER A 62 -3.52 -1.54 -16.45
CA SER A 62 -2.13 -1.96 -16.24
C SER A 62 -1.35 -1.84 -17.53
N ALA A 63 -0.25 -1.10 -17.53
CA ALA A 63 0.65 -0.93 -18.66
C ALA A 63 1.99 -1.61 -18.41
N ASP A 64 2.58 -2.19 -19.45
CA ASP A 64 3.98 -2.61 -19.47
C ASP A 64 4.91 -1.44 -19.88
N VAL A 65 6.20 -1.73 -20.06
CA VAL A 65 7.24 -0.74 -20.41
C VAL A 65 7.00 0.00 -21.74
N THR A 66 6.11 -0.52 -22.60
CA THR A 66 5.68 0.17 -23.83
C THR A 66 4.65 1.26 -23.57
N GLY A 67 4.06 1.30 -22.38
CA GLY A 67 2.90 2.12 -22.05
C GLY A 67 1.56 1.48 -22.43
N LEU A 68 1.56 0.26 -22.98
CA LEU A 68 0.38 -0.50 -23.38
C LEU A 68 0.41 -1.93 -22.80
N GLN A 69 -0.58 -2.76 -23.18
CA GLN A 69 -0.65 -4.18 -22.83
C GLN A 69 -0.06 -5.04 -23.96
N THR A 70 1.23 -4.87 -24.25
CA THR A 70 1.86 -5.44 -25.45
C THR A 70 2.42 -6.83 -25.23
N PHE A 71 3.10 -7.08 -24.11
CA PHE A 71 3.81 -8.33 -23.87
C PHE A 71 3.06 -9.26 -22.90
N ALA A 72 1.91 -9.79 -23.31
CA ALA A 72 1.10 -10.67 -22.46
C ALA A 72 1.90 -11.88 -21.92
N GLU A 73 2.57 -12.62 -22.80
CA GLU A 73 3.38 -13.81 -22.46
C GLU A 73 4.51 -13.53 -21.45
N TYR A 74 5.04 -12.31 -21.45
CA TYR A 74 6.05 -11.90 -20.47
C TYR A 74 5.45 -11.80 -19.07
N HIS A 75 4.22 -11.30 -18.97
CA HIS A 75 3.51 -11.04 -17.71
C HIS A 75 2.77 -12.28 -17.17
N GLU A 76 2.56 -13.33 -17.98
CA GLU A 76 2.05 -14.63 -17.52
C GLU A 76 2.94 -15.28 -16.44
N ARG A 77 4.22 -14.90 -16.38
CA ARG A 77 5.18 -15.38 -15.38
C ARG A 77 5.06 -14.66 -14.04
N GLY A 78 4.24 -13.61 -13.96
CA GLY A 78 4.13 -12.73 -12.81
C GLY A 78 2.72 -12.16 -12.67
N THR A 79 2.59 -10.84 -12.68
CA THR A 79 1.31 -10.15 -12.57
C THR A 79 0.73 -9.89 -13.96
N PRO A 80 -0.42 -10.51 -14.32
CA PRO A 80 -1.02 -10.30 -15.62
C PRO A 80 -1.48 -8.84 -15.78
N LEU A 81 -1.40 -8.32 -17.00
CA LEU A 81 -1.91 -6.99 -17.31
C LEU A 81 -3.43 -7.04 -17.44
N CYS A 82 -4.12 -6.18 -16.70
CA CYS A 82 -5.59 -6.12 -16.73
C CYS A 82 -6.11 -4.71 -17.00
N THR A 83 -7.28 -4.68 -17.65
CA THR A 83 -8.11 -3.49 -17.79
C THR A 83 -9.44 -3.76 -17.10
N GLN A 84 -9.78 -2.95 -16.10
CA GLN A 84 -10.97 -3.13 -15.28
C GLN A 84 -11.79 -1.84 -15.26
N SER A 85 -13.11 -1.96 -15.29
CA SER A 85 -14.01 -0.82 -15.18
C SER A 85 -15.29 -1.20 -14.46
N GLN A 86 -15.91 -0.23 -13.78
CA GLN A 86 -17.21 -0.46 -13.11
C GLN A 86 -18.38 -0.66 -14.08
N TRP A 87 -18.20 -0.33 -15.36
CA TRP A 87 -19.25 -0.31 -16.37
C TRP A 87 -19.11 -1.46 -17.39
N GLY A 88 -18.00 -2.18 -17.36
CA GLY A 88 -17.71 -3.30 -18.27
C GLY A 88 -18.14 -4.67 -17.75
N TRP A 89 -18.84 -4.74 -16.62
CA TRP A 89 -19.28 -6.01 -16.04
C TRP A 89 -20.33 -6.68 -16.93
N HIS A 90 -20.08 -7.93 -17.28
CA HIS A 90 -21.04 -8.82 -17.93
C HIS A 90 -21.26 -10.04 -17.03
N THR A 91 -22.52 -10.44 -16.87
CA THR A 91 -22.88 -11.64 -16.11
C THR A 91 -23.64 -12.59 -17.03
N CYS A 92 -23.21 -13.85 -17.07
CA CYS A 92 -23.99 -14.93 -17.66
C CYS A 92 -24.67 -15.74 -16.54
N PRO A 93 -25.86 -16.34 -16.79
CA PRO A 93 -26.45 -17.28 -15.86
C PRO A 93 -25.49 -18.45 -15.59
N PRO A 94 -25.34 -18.90 -14.33
CA PRO A 94 -24.46 -20.01 -14.03
C PRO A 94 -25.01 -21.32 -14.62
N ALA A 95 -24.13 -22.19 -15.09
CA ALA A 95 -24.51 -23.49 -15.65
C ALA A 95 -25.08 -24.47 -14.60
N ALA A 96 -24.83 -24.21 -13.32
CA ALA A 96 -25.28 -24.99 -12.17
C ALA A 96 -25.43 -24.08 -10.95
N ASP A 97 -26.00 -24.59 -9.86
CA ASP A 97 -26.12 -23.87 -8.59
C ASP A 97 -24.78 -23.80 -7.85
N TYR A 98 -23.90 -22.90 -8.27
CA TYR A 98 -22.63 -22.63 -7.58
C TYR A 98 -22.84 -21.80 -6.31
N ARG A 99 -22.05 -22.11 -5.28
CA ARG A 99 -21.96 -21.39 -4.01
C ARG A 99 -20.57 -20.79 -3.87
N MET A 100 -20.45 -19.76 -3.03
CA MET A 100 -19.15 -19.13 -2.76
C MET A 100 -18.09 -20.15 -2.28
N ALA A 101 -18.51 -21.16 -1.51
CA ALA A 101 -17.64 -22.22 -1.02
C ALA A 101 -16.98 -23.04 -2.16
N ASP A 102 -17.62 -23.11 -3.33
CA ASP A 102 -17.09 -23.85 -4.49
C ASP A 102 -15.93 -23.10 -5.19
N ALA A 103 -15.74 -21.81 -4.87
CA ALA A 103 -14.67 -20.96 -5.41
C ALA A 103 -13.52 -20.75 -4.40
N LEU A 104 -13.55 -21.42 -3.25
CA LEU A 104 -12.51 -21.27 -2.22
C LEU A 104 -11.50 -22.42 -2.30
N GLU A 105 -10.21 -22.08 -2.25
CA GLU A 105 -9.10 -23.01 -2.13
C GLU A 105 -8.29 -22.71 -0.86
N ASP A 106 -7.88 -23.76 -0.16
CA ASP A 106 -7.10 -23.64 1.08
C ASP A 106 -5.61 -23.45 0.79
N TYR A 107 -5.07 -22.31 1.19
CA TYR A 107 -3.64 -22.03 1.12
C TYR A 107 -2.97 -22.17 2.48
N ASP A 108 -1.70 -22.56 2.47
CA ASP A 108 -0.87 -22.56 3.66
C ASP A 108 -0.32 -21.14 3.93
N VAL A 109 -0.83 -20.48 4.95
CA VAL A 109 -0.40 -19.14 5.35
C VAL A 109 0.09 -19.18 6.79
N ALA A 110 1.40 -19.05 6.95
CA ALA A 110 2.06 -19.12 8.25
C ALA A 110 1.68 -20.39 9.06
N GLY A 111 1.61 -21.55 8.39
CA GLY A 111 1.31 -22.84 9.02
C GLY A 111 -0.17 -23.09 9.31
N ARG A 112 -1.08 -22.25 8.80
CA ARG A 112 -2.54 -22.44 8.92
C ARG A 112 -3.15 -22.59 7.53
N LYS A 113 -4.17 -23.43 7.42
CA LYS A 113 -5.03 -23.48 6.23
C LYS A 113 -6.01 -22.32 6.27
N VAL A 114 -5.98 -21.48 5.24
CA VAL A 114 -6.85 -20.32 5.09
C VAL A 114 -7.50 -20.39 3.71
N PRO A 115 -8.85 -20.35 3.62
CA PRO A 115 -9.53 -20.37 2.34
C PRO A 115 -9.43 -19.00 1.67
N TYR A 116 -8.99 -19.00 0.41
CA TYR A 116 -9.00 -17.83 -0.46
C TYR A 116 -9.84 -18.10 -1.69
N ALA A 117 -10.50 -17.07 -2.22
CA ALA A 117 -11.12 -17.17 -3.52
C ALA A 117 -10.03 -17.40 -4.57
N SER A 118 -10.11 -18.54 -5.26
CA SER A 118 -9.17 -19.00 -6.28
C SER A 118 -9.97 -19.30 -7.54
N GLY A 119 -9.52 -18.78 -8.68
CA GLY A 119 -10.23 -18.86 -9.96
C GLY A 119 -9.34 -18.43 -11.12
#